data_AF-A0AAV3S100-F1
#
_entry.id   AF-A0AAV3S100-F1
#
_cell.length_a   1.000
_cell.length_b   1.000
_cell.length_c   1.000
_cell.angle_alpha   90.00
_cell.angle_beta   90.00
_cell.angle_gamma   90.00
#
_symmetry.space_group_name_H-M   'P 1'
#
loop_
_entity.id
_entity.type
_entity.pdbx_description
1 polymer ?
#
loop_
_entity_poly.entity_id
_entity_poly.type
_entity_poly.pdbx_seq_one_letter_code
_entity_poly.pdbx_strand_id
1 'polypeptide(L)'
;MATINTNIVTTITITLIMTICITPSFQQQQQPNGRAFTTIYAFGDSFTDTGNTESSSGPNAFTHVSSPPYGRTFFHHPTNRYSDGRLVIDFVAQSLNLPFLPPYRNKKSNMSHGTNFAVAGATSIKHSFFVKNNMTLNLTPQSLGTELRWFNEFLESKGCKDLKNTPKECEAVFKDALIWAGEIGANDYAYSLGSSIPGTMIQQLAVKSVAGFLQVTIL
;
A
#
# COMPACT_ATOMS: atom_id res chain seq x y z
N MET A 1 13.71 1.23 54.56
CA MET A 1 14.34 0.51 53.44
C MET A 1 13.82 -0.92 53.46
N ALA A 2 12.99 -1.31 52.49
CA ALA A 2 12.48 -2.67 52.40
C ALA A 2 13.52 -3.54 51.67
N THR A 3 14.00 -4.59 52.32
CA THR A 3 14.97 -5.52 51.77
C THR A 3 14.26 -6.42 50.76
N ILE A 4 14.57 -6.26 49.47
CA ILE A 4 14.01 -7.12 48.42
C ILE A 4 14.65 -8.51 48.57
N ASN A 5 13.82 -9.53 48.77
CA ASN A 5 14.26 -10.90 48.96
C ASN A 5 14.80 -11.45 47.63
N THR A 6 16.12 -11.65 47.57
CA THR A 6 16.85 -12.11 46.39
C THR A 6 16.31 -13.43 45.84
N ASN A 7 15.80 -14.32 46.69
CA ASN A 7 15.21 -15.59 46.27
C ASN A 7 13.93 -15.40 45.44
N ILE A 8 13.15 -14.35 45.73
CA ILE A 8 11.93 -14.02 44.99
C ILE A 8 12.31 -13.50 43.59
N VAL A 9 13.33 -12.64 43.51
CA VAL A 9 13.82 -12.10 42.22
C VAL A 9 14.36 -13.23 41.34
N THR A 10 15.17 -14.14 41.89
CA THR A 10 15.72 -15.27 41.13
C THR A 10 14.62 -16.21 40.63
N THR A 11 13.60 -16.48 41.46
CA THR A 11 12.48 -17.36 41.08
C THR A 11 11.63 -16.74 39.95
N ILE A 12 11.37 -15.43 40.02
CA ILE A 12 10.65 -14.69 38.97
C ILE A 12 11.44 -14.67 37.66
N THR A 13 12.76 -14.47 37.71
CA THR A 13 13.59 -14.48 36.49
C THR A 13 13.63 -15.85 35.82
N ILE A 14 13.71 -16.95 36.59
CA ILE A 14 13.74 -18.31 36.03
C ILE A 14 12.39 -18.69 35.42
N THR A 15 11.27 -18.32 36.05
CA THR A 15 9.93 -18.56 35.48
C THR A 15 9.70 -17.74 34.21
N LEU A 16 10.19 -16.50 34.13
CA LEU A 16 10.07 -15.68 32.92
C LEU A 16 10.85 -16.28 31.74
N ILE A 17 12.06 -16.81 31.97
CA ILE A 17 12.89 -17.43 30.93
C ILE A 17 12.27 -18.75 30.42
N MET A 18 11.74 -19.59 31.33
CA MET A 18 11.08 -20.84 30.94
C MET A 18 9.80 -20.60 30.12
N THR A 19 9.05 -19.54 30.42
CA THR A 19 7.82 -19.20 29.65
C THR A 19 8.13 -18.73 28.24
N ILE A 20 9.29 -18.10 28.00
CA ILE A 20 9.75 -17.67 26.67
C ILE A 20 10.19 -18.86 25.80
N CYS A 21 10.67 -19.94 26.42
CA CYS A 21 11.10 -21.16 25.71
C CYS A 21 9.94 -22.10 25.33
N ILE A 22 8.73 -21.87 25.85
CA ILE A 22 7.53 -22.67 25.53
C ILE A 22 6.56 -21.80 24.70
N THR A 23 7.04 -21.15 23.65
CA THR A 23 6.14 -20.78 22.57
C THR A 23 5.82 -22.05 21.80
N PRO A 24 4.54 -22.44 21.63
CA PRO A 24 4.22 -23.51 20.70
C PRO A 24 4.76 -23.10 19.34
N SER A 25 5.63 -23.94 18.79
CA SER A 25 6.06 -23.85 17.40
C SER A 25 4.79 -23.69 16.56
N PHE A 26 4.58 -22.53 15.95
CA PHE A 26 3.53 -22.36 14.95
C PHE A 26 3.90 -23.32 13.81
N GLN A 27 3.39 -24.54 13.85
CA GLN A 27 3.30 -25.38 12.68
C GLN A 27 2.36 -24.63 11.74
N GLN A 28 2.92 -24.03 10.68
CA GLN A 28 2.14 -23.62 9.53
C GLN A 28 1.38 -24.86 9.07
N GLN A 29 0.09 -24.94 9.41
CA GLN A 29 -0.82 -25.81 8.70
C GLN A 29 -0.76 -25.37 7.24
N GLN A 30 -0.11 -26.17 6.41
CA GLN A 30 -0.22 -26.04 4.97
C GLN A 30 -1.70 -26.25 4.64
N GLN A 31 -2.40 -25.14 4.44
CA GLN A 31 -3.74 -25.13 3.89
C GLN A 31 -3.71 -25.90 2.56
N PRO A 32 -4.73 -26.73 2.26
CA PRO A 32 -4.77 -27.50 1.03
C PRO A 32 -4.64 -26.54 -0.17
N ASN A 33 -3.89 -26.97 -1.18
CA ASN A 33 -3.58 -26.26 -2.44
C ASN A 33 -4.83 -25.74 -3.18
N GLY A 34 -5.36 -24.61 -2.74
CA GLY A 34 -6.17 -23.70 -3.54
C GLY A 34 -5.49 -22.34 -3.49
N ARG A 35 -4.93 -21.86 -4.61
CA ARG A 35 -4.54 -20.44 -4.69
C ARG A 35 -5.81 -19.62 -4.54
N ALA A 36 -6.08 -19.10 -3.34
CA ALA A 36 -7.24 -18.24 -3.11
C ALA A 36 -7.16 -16.96 -3.93
N PHE A 37 -5.94 -16.51 -4.27
CA PHE A 37 -5.71 -15.38 -5.15
C PHE A 37 -4.62 -15.70 -6.17
N THR A 38 -4.85 -15.34 -7.43
CA THR A 38 -3.88 -15.44 -8.54
C THR A 38 -3.40 -14.07 -9.02
N THR A 39 -4.05 -13.00 -8.58
CA THR A 39 -3.85 -11.64 -9.06
C THR A 39 -3.94 -10.66 -7.90
N ILE A 40 -3.13 -9.58 -7.92
CA ILE A 40 -3.22 -8.50 -6.92
C ILE A 40 -3.31 -7.15 -7.62
N TYR A 41 -4.33 -6.36 -7.26
CA TYR A 41 -4.44 -4.96 -7.65
C TYR A 41 -4.26 -4.11 -6.39
N ALA A 42 -3.18 -3.32 -6.35
CA ALA A 42 -2.79 -2.58 -5.14
C ALA A 42 -2.95 -1.08 -5.31
N PHE A 43 -3.48 -0.43 -4.27
CA PHE A 43 -3.76 1.00 -4.18
C PHE A 43 -3.16 1.56 -2.89
N GLY A 44 -3.00 2.89 -2.82
CA GLY A 44 -2.52 3.57 -1.63
C GLY A 44 -1.36 4.53 -1.92
N ASP A 45 -0.52 4.74 -0.92
CA ASP A 45 0.51 5.76 -0.97
C ASP A 45 1.94 5.16 -1.06
N SER A 46 2.93 5.89 -0.53
CA SER A 46 4.35 5.51 -0.40
C SER A 46 4.58 4.14 0.26
N PHE A 47 3.71 3.70 1.18
CA PHE A 47 3.84 2.40 1.84
C PHE A 47 3.55 1.21 0.89
N THR A 48 2.89 1.47 -0.23
CA THR A 48 2.49 0.47 -1.22
C THR A 48 3.13 0.72 -2.59
N ASP A 49 3.54 1.94 -2.91
CA ASP A 49 4.10 2.33 -4.21
C ASP A 49 5.38 1.56 -4.60
N THR A 50 5.29 0.75 -5.66
CA THR A 50 6.41 -0.05 -6.19
C THR A 50 7.25 0.66 -7.25
N GLY A 51 7.01 1.95 -7.51
CA GLY A 51 7.77 2.78 -8.45
C GLY A 51 6.93 3.62 -9.42
N ASN A 52 5.65 3.88 -9.14
CA ASN A 52 4.84 4.85 -9.89
C ASN A 52 5.29 6.29 -9.60
N THR A 53 5.84 6.56 -8.42
CA THR A 53 6.55 7.82 -8.15
C THR A 53 7.88 7.81 -8.90
N GLU A 54 7.86 8.34 -10.11
CA GLU A 54 9.07 8.57 -10.88
C GLU A 54 9.87 9.71 -10.23
N SER A 55 10.98 9.35 -9.61
CA SER A 55 11.91 10.28 -8.96
C SER A 55 12.49 11.34 -9.91
N SER A 56 12.57 11.05 -11.22
CA SER A 56 13.17 11.94 -12.22
C SER A 56 12.22 13.05 -12.71
N SER A 57 10.91 12.88 -12.51
CA SER A 57 9.88 13.81 -12.96
C SER A 57 8.98 14.31 -11.83
N GLY A 58 9.13 13.75 -10.62
CA GLY A 58 8.40 14.14 -9.42
C GLY A 58 8.97 15.39 -8.73
N PRO A 59 8.25 15.94 -7.74
CA PRO A 59 8.74 17.00 -6.87
C PRO A 59 10.14 16.72 -6.34
N ASN A 60 10.98 17.76 -6.19
CA ASN A 60 12.35 17.65 -5.65
C ASN A 60 12.40 16.87 -4.32
N ALA A 61 11.34 16.93 -3.53
CA ALA A 61 11.18 16.17 -2.30
C ALA A 61 11.30 14.65 -2.49
N PHE A 62 11.07 14.11 -3.70
CA PHE A 62 11.04 12.67 -3.99
C PHE A 62 12.20 12.18 -4.85
N THR A 63 13.14 13.04 -5.26
CA THR A 63 14.27 12.65 -6.14
C THR A 63 15.25 11.66 -5.49
N HIS A 64 15.29 11.63 -4.16
CA HIS A 64 16.22 10.82 -3.37
C HIS A 64 15.91 9.31 -3.38
N VAL A 65 14.70 8.88 -3.77
CA VAL A 65 14.33 7.45 -3.81
C VAL A 65 15.04 6.65 -4.90
N SER A 66 15.70 7.34 -5.83
CA SER A 66 16.62 6.78 -6.82
C SER A 66 18.06 6.59 -6.33
N SER A 67 18.34 6.86 -5.05
CA SER A 67 19.67 6.73 -4.45
C SER A 67 19.65 5.78 -3.25
N PRO A 68 20.80 5.33 -2.73
CA PRO A 68 20.85 4.69 -1.41
C PRO A 68 20.25 5.61 -0.32
N PRO A 69 19.57 5.06 0.71
CA PRO A 69 19.54 3.64 1.10
C PRO A 69 18.44 2.79 0.43
N TYR A 70 17.64 3.35 -0.48
CA TYR A 70 16.47 2.65 -1.04
C TYR A 70 16.86 1.37 -1.78
N GLY A 71 16.16 0.26 -1.48
CA GLY A 71 16.44 -1.07 -2.02
C GLY A 71 17.72 -1.77 -1.56
N ARG A 72 18.57 -1.15 -0.74
CA ARG A 72 19.85 -1.69 -0.24
C ARG A 72 19.78 -3.10 0.38
N THR A 73 18.77 -3.38 1.20
CA THR A 73 18.70 -4.61 2.03
C THR A 73 18.20 -5.83 1.29
N PHE A 74 17.45 -5.67 0.18
CA PHE A 74 16.84 -6.78 -0.55
C PHE A 74 17.13 -6.77 -2.06
N PHE A 75 16.95 -5.64 -2.73
CA PHE A 75 17.15 -5.53 -4.17
C PHE A 75 18.61 -5.21 -4.53
N HIS A 76 19.37 -4.69 -3.57
CA HIS A 76 20.78 -4.29 -3.71
C HIS A 76 21.04 -3.21 -4.77
N HIS A 77 19.99 -2.48 -5.17
CA HIS A 77 20.05 -1.27 -5.99
C HIS A 77 18.86 -0.36 -5.66
N PRO A 78 18.92 0.95 -5.97
CA PRO A 78 17.77 1.84 -5.84
C PRO A 78 16.58 1.38 -6.68
N THR A 79 15.39 1.38 -6.10
CA THR A 79 14.16 0.83 -6.71
C THR A 79 13.06 1.85 -6.91
N ASN A 80 13.23 3.11 -6.45
CA ASN A 80 12.16 4.11 -6.33
C ASN A 80 11.01 3.72 -5.39
N ARG A 81 11.27 2.79 -4.46
CA ARG A 81 10.34 2.42 -3.39
C ARG A 81 10.74 3.14 -2.11
N TYR A 82 9.79 3.51 -1.27
CA TYR A 82 10.04 4.23 -0.01
C TYR A 82 10.45 3.27 1.13
N SER A 83 11.35 2.34 0.81
CA SER A 83 11.91 1.35 1.73
C SER A 83 13.35 1.04 1.33
N ASP A 84 14.19 0.69 2.32
CA ASP A 84 15.52 0.17 2.04
C ASP A 84 15.49 -1.26 1.45
N GLY A 85 14.31 -1.87 1.33
CA GLY A 85 14.13 -3.19 0.75
C GLY A 85 12.70 -3.39 0.25
N ARG A 86 12.04 -4.40 0.78
CA ARG A 86 10.66 -4.78 0.42
C ARG A 86 9.63 -3.89 1.10
N LEU A 87 8.47 -3.78 0.47
CA LEU A 87 7.24 -3.22 1.03
C LEU A 87 6.35 -4.35 1.57
N VAL A 88 5.35 -4.03 2.41
CA VAL A 88 4.40 -5.02 2.95
C VAL A 88 3.74 -5.83 1.83
N ILE A 89 3.39 -5.18 0.72
CA ILE A 89 2.77 -5.82 -0.45
C ILE A 89 3.66 -6.88 -1.11
N ASP A 90 5.00 -6.76 -1.02
CA ASP A 90 5.92 -7.77 -1.55
C ASP A 90 5.88 -9.07 -0.72
N PHE A 91 5.73 -8.95 0.61
CA PHE A 91 5.55 -10.10 1.48
C PHE A 91 4.19 -10.78 1.24
N VAL A 92 3.14 -10.00 0.98
CA VAL A 92 1.83 -10.53 0.59
C VAL A 92 1.92 -11.30 -0.73
N ALA A 93 2.51 -10.70 -1.77
CA ALA A 93 2.72 -11.37 -3.06
C ALA A 93 3.52 -12.68 -2.90
N GLN A 94 4.59 -12.65 -2.11
CA GLN A 94 5.40 -13.84 -1.81
C GLN A 94 4.57 -14.92 -1.11
N SER A 95 3.76 -14.57 -0.12
CA SER A 95 2.92 -15.54 0.61
C SER A 95 1.88 -16.21 -0.28
N LEU A 96 1.45 -15.54 -1.36
CA LEU A 96 0.52 -16.05 -2.36
C LEU A 96 1.21 -16.78 -3.52
N ASN A 97 2.55 -16.91 -3.50
CA ASN A 97 3.36 -17.43 -4.59
C ASN A 97 3.14 -16.67 -5.92
N LEU A 98 3.05 -15.34 -5.82
CA LEU A 98 2.89 -14.41 -6.94
C LEU A 98 4.16 -13.57 -7.13
N PRO A 99 4.45 -13.10 -8.37
CA PRO A 99 5.53 -12.16 -8.60
C PRO A 99 5.25 -10.81 -7.90
N PHE A 100 6.29 -10.03 -7.65
CA PHE A 100 6.12 -8.66 -7.15
C PHE A 100 5.40 -7.79 -8.16
N LEU A 101 4.54 -6.90 -7.65
CA LEU A 101 3.69 -6.08 -8.48
C LEU A 101 4.52 -5.00 -9.21
N PRO A 102 4.45 -4.93 -10.54
CA PRO A 102 5.02 -3.80 -11.26
C PRO A 102 4.20 -2.53 -11.02
N PRO A 103 4.80 -1.33 -11.13
CA PRO A 103 4.05 -0.07 -11.12
C PRO A 103 3.26 0.10 -12.43
N TYR A 104 2.00 0.55 -12.33
CA TYR A 104 1.10 0.79 -13.47
C TYR A 104 1.70 1.71 -14.54
N ARG A 105 2.52 2.68 -14.15
CA ARG A 105 3.18 3.60 -15.09
C ARG A 105 4.24 2.92 -15.96
N ASN A 106 4.84 1.83 -15.51
CA ASN A 106 5.78 1.07 -16.33
C ASN A 106 5.04 0.14 -17.31
N LYS A 107 4.59 0.70 -18.43
CA LYS A 107 3.82 -0.01 -19.48
C LYS A 107 4.56 -1.18 -20.15
N LYS A 108 5.86 -1.31 -19.94
CA LYS A 108 6.66 -2.43 -20.47
C LYS A 108 6.63 -3.66 -19.55
N SER A 109 6.09 -3.52 -18.33
CA SER A 109 6.07 -4.60 -17.35
C SER A 109 4.99 -5.65 -17.64
N ASN A 110 5.27 -6.90 -17.26
CA ASN A 110 4.26 -7.95 -17.28
C ASN A 110 3.27 -7.78 -16.12
N MET A 111 2.04 -7.40 -16.43
CA MET A 111 0.95 -7.21 -15.47
C MET A 111 -0.05 -8.38 -15.47
N SER A 112 0.37 -9.59 -15.86
CA SER A 112 -0.53 -10.76 -15.93
C SER A 112 -1.01 -11.27 -14.57
N HIS A 113 -0.28 -10.96 -13.50
CA HIS A 113 -0.65 -11.29 -12.11
C HIS A 113 -1.05 -10.05 -11.30
N GLY A 114 -1.47 -9.00 -12.02
CA GLY A 114 -1.88 -7.73 -11.44
C GLY A 114 -0.78 -6.67 -11.46
N THR A 115 -1.07 -5.55 -10.83
CA THR A 115 -0.27 -4.32 -10.94
C THR A 115 -0.54 -3.40 -9.75
N ASN A 116 0.39 -2.49 -9.51
CA ASN A 116 0.33 -1.53 -8.42
C ASN A 116 -0.02 -0.14 -8.97
N PHE A 117 -1.09 0.45 -8.44
CA PHE A 117 -1.57 1.80 -8.79
C PHE A 117 -1.17 2.85 -7.75
N ALA A 118 -0.70 2.45 -6.58
CA ALA A 118 -0.32 3.33 -5.47
C ALA A 118 0.75 4.33 -5.89
N VAL A 119 0.69 5.55 -5.36
CA VAL A 119 1.66 6.62 -5.64
C VAL A 119 2.08 7.29 -4.35
N ALA A 120 3.39 7.41 -4.13
CA ALA A 120 3.90 8.13 -2.98
C ALA A 120 3.43 9.59 -2.90
N GLY A 121 3.00 9.98 -1.70
CA GLY A 121 2.39 11.27 -1.46
C GLY A 121 0.96 11.40 -1.98
N ALA A 122 0.36 10.33 -2.52
CA ALA A 122 -1.04 10.35 -2.94
C ALA A 122 -1.96 10.63 -1.75
N THR A 123 -2.97 11.44 -2.02
CA THR A 123 -4.01 11.80 -1.06
C THR A 123 -5.26 10.96 -1.27
N SER A 124 -6.03 10.74 -0.21
CA SER A 124 -7.38 10.20 -0.36
C SER A 124 -8.30 11.23 -1.01
N ILE A 125 -8.16 12.51 -0.67
CA ILE A 125 -8.92 13.64 -1.22
C ILE A 125 -8.38 14.01 -2.61
N LYS A 126 -9.23 14.48 -3.52
CA LYS A 126 -8.80 14.94 -4.85
C LYS A 126 -7.85 16.14 -4.74
N HIS A 127 -6.76 16.13 -5.52
CA HIS A 127 -5.75 17.20 -5.55
C HIS A 127 -6.34 18.61 -5.76
N SER A 128 -7.40 18.73 -6.55
CA SER A 128 -8.09 20.01 -6.79
C SER A 128 -8.64 20.68 -5.53
N PHE A 129 -8.92 19.92 -4.46
CA PHE A 129 -9.28 20.48 -3.17
C PHE A 129 -8.12 21.29 -2.57
N PHE A 130 -6.91 20.73 -2.58
CA PHE A 130 -5.71 21.37 -2.04
C PHE A 130 -5.35 22.62 -2.83
N VAL A 131 -5.44 22.54 -4.18
CA VAL A 131 -5.23 23.69 -5.08
C VAL A 131 -6.25 24.80 -4.79
N LYS A 132 -7.54 24.47 -4.70
CA LYS A 132 -8.61 25.47 -4.47
C LYS A 132 -8.49 26.18 -3.12
N ASN A 133 -7.92 25.51 -2.12
CA ASN A 133 -7.74 26.06 -0.78
C ASN A 133 -6.33 26.62 -0.54
N ASN A 134 -5.56 26.89 -1.60
CA ASN A 134 -4.21 27.48 -1.55
C ASN A 134 -3.24 26.72 -0.63
N MET A 135 -3.32 25.39 -0.59
CA MET A 135 -2.39 24.55 0.17
C MET A 135 -1.08 24.42 -0.60
N THR A 136 0.02 24.89 -0.01
CA THR A 136 1.32 25.05 -0.68
C THR A 136 2.15 23.76 -0.73
N LEU A 137 1.87 22.79 0.14
CA LEU A 137 2.57 21.51 0.23
C LEU A 137 2.01 20.43 -0.73
N ASN A 138 1.08 20.74 -1.61
CA ASN A 138 0.36 19.78 -2.46
C ASN A 138 1.21 19.16 -3.59
N LEU A 139 2.34 18.54 -3.21
CA LEU A 139 3.43 18.10 -4.06
C LEU A 139 3.02 17.03 -5.07
N THR A 140 2.30 16.00 -4.63
CA THR A 140 1.83 14.91 -5.49
C THR A 140 0.43 15.21 -6.02
N PRO A 141 0.22 15.32 -7.35
CA PRO A 141 -1.10 15.57 -7.93
C PRO A 141 -1.99 14.32 -8.02
N GLN A 142 -1.42 13.14 -7.75
CA GLN A 142 -2.16 11.89 -7.69
C GLN A 142 -2.94 11.78 -6.37
N SER A 143 -4.09 11.13 -6.48
CA SER A 143 -4.96 10.82 -5.35
C SER A 143 -5.59 9.45 -5.58
N LEU A 144 -6.29 8.90 -4.59
CA LEU A 144 -7.01 7.64 -4.71
C LEU A 144 -7.97 7.60 -5.91
N GLY A 145 -8.59 8.74 -6.23
CA GLY A 145 -9.42 8.89 -7.44
C GLY A 145 -8.64 8.83 -8.76
N THR A 146 -7.35 9.17 -8.77
CA THR A 146 -6.46 8.95 -9.92
C THR A 146 -6.07 7.50 -10.05
N GLU A 147 -5.79 6.81 -8.94
CA GLU A 147 -5.48 5.39 -8.94
C GLU A 147 -6.66 4.55 -9.43
N LEU A 148 -7.89 4.88 -9.00
CA LEU A 148 -9.13 4.29 -9.52
C LEU A 148 -9.30 4.51 -11.03
N ARG A 149 -8.94 5.70 -11.54
CA ARG A 149 -9.02 5.97 -12.98
C ARG A 149 -8.04 5.10 -13.76
N TRP A 150 -6.82 4.97 -13.27
CA TRP A 150 -5.81 4.08 -13.85
C TRP A 150 -6.23 2.61 -13.80
N PHE A 151 -6.89 2.21 -12.72
CA PHE A 151 -7.46 0.87 -12.62
C PHE A 151 -8.54 0.66 -13.69
N ASN A 152 -9.47 1.59 -13.88
CA ASN A 152 -10.48 1.49 -14.94
C ASN A 152 -9.84 1.42 -16.34
N GLU A 153 -8.84 2.26 -16.63
CA GLU A 153 -8.07 2.19 -17.89
C GLU A 153 -7.39 0.82 -18.06
N PHE A 154 -6.87 0.25 -16.98
CA PHE A 154 -6.29 -1.09 -16.99
C PHE A 154 -7.36 -2.16 -17.28
N LEU A 155 -8.52 -2.12 -16.63
CA LEU A 155 -9.64 -3.03 -16.88
C LEU A 155 -10.08 -2.97 -18.35
N GLU A 156 -10.23 -1.77 -18.89
CA GLU A 156 -10.59 -1.56 -20.31
C GLU A 156 -9.53 -2.17 -21.24
N SER A 157 -8.24 -2.02 -20.91
CA SER A 157 -7.15 -2.64 -21.68
C SER A 157 -7.17 -4.18 -21.65
N LYS A 158 -7.84 -4.78 -20.65
CA LYS A 158 -8.09 -6.21 -20.55
C LYS A 158 -9.42 -6.63 -21.19
N GLY A 159 -10.15 -5.71 -21.81
CA GLY A 159 -11.44 -5.95 -22.42
C GLY A 159 -12.62 -5.87 -21.45
N CYS A 160 -12.38 -5.60 -20.16
CA CYS A 160 -13.45 -5.36 -19.19
C CYS A 160 -13.89 -3.90 -19.25
N LYS A 161 -15.02 -3.64 -19.93
CA LYS A 161 -15.66 -2.32 -19.99
C LYS A 161 -16.66 -2.15 -18.86
N ASP A 162 -17.59 -3.09 -18.74
CA ASP A 162 -18.56 -3.16 -17.66
C ASP A 162 -19.21 -4.55 -17.59
N LEU A 163 -19.86 -4.82 -16.45
CA LEU A 163 -20.52 -6.12 -16.18
C LEU A 163 -21.73 -6.41 -17.08
N LYS A 164 -22.24 -5.44 -17.85
CA LYS A 164 -23.38 -5.63 -18.76
C LYS A 164 -22.91 -6.00 -20.17
N ASN A 165 -21.91 -5.30 -20.68
CA ASN A 165 -21.43 -5.39 -22.05
C ASN A 165 -20.32 -6.42 -22.22
N THR A 166 -19.46 -6.60 -21.21
CA THR A 166 -18.30 -7.50 -21.24
C THR A 166 -18.19 -8.34 -19.96
N PRO A 167 -19.25 -9.09 -19.58
CA PRO A 167 -19.28 -9.80 -18.30
C PRO A 167 -18.19 -10.85 -18.15
N LYS A 168 -17.85 -11.57 -19.24
CA LYS A 168 -16.85 -12.65 -19.21
C LYS A 168 -15.43 -12.10 -19.04
N GLU A 169 -15.12 -11.01 -19.73
CA GLU A 169 -13.83 -10.34 -19.63
C GLU A 169 -13.65 -9.75 -18.23
N CYS A 170 -14.70 -9.12 -17.68
CA CYS A 170 -14.67 -8.61 -16.31
C CYS A 170 -14.54 -9.73 -15.28
N GLU A 171 -15.34 -10.80 -15.40
CA GLU A 171 -15.23 -11.97 -14.53
C GLU A 171 -13.79 -12.53 -14.55
N ALA A 172 -13.18 -12.68 -15.72
CA ALA A 172 -11.82 -13.20 -15.85
C ALA A 172 -10.77 -12.30 -15.15
N VAL A 173 -10.96 -10.99 -15.14
CA VAL A 173 -10.03 -10.02 -14.53
C VAL A 173 -10.15 -9.99 -13.00
N PHE A 174 -11.36 -10.20 -12.48
CA PHE A 174 -11.65 -10.20 -11.04
C PHE A 174 -11.61 -11.58 -10.39
N LYS A 175 -11.67 -12.65 -11.18
CA LYS A 175 -11.58 -14.02 -10.70
C LYS A 175 -10.28 -14.20 -9.92
N ASP A 176 -10.43 -14.61 -8.66
CA ASP A 176 -9.33 -14.85 -7.73
C ASP A 176 -8.39 -13.62 -7.59
N ALA A 177 -8.94 -12.41 -7.71
CA ALA A 177 -8.19 -11.17 -7.53
C ALA A 177 -8.25 -10.67 -6.08
N LEU A 178 -7.09 -10.34 -5.52
CA LEU A 178 -6.97 -9.59 -4.28
C LEU A 178 -6.92 -8.09 -4.59
N ILE A 179 -7.91 -7.34 -4.08
CA ILE A 179 -7.81 -5.88 -4.02
C ILE A 179 -7.09 -5.51 -2.73
N TRP A 180 -5.88 -4.97 -2.87
CA TRP A 180 -5.11 -4.45 -1.75
C TRP A 180 -5.37 -2.95 -1.57
N ALA A 181 -6.13 -2.61 -0.54
CA ALA A 181 -6.31 -1.24 -0.07
C ALA A 181 -5.16 -0.89 0.90
N GLY A 182 -4.08 -0.30 0.39
CA GLY A 182 -2.94 0.15 1.17
C GLY A 182 -3.25 1.40 2.01
N GLU A 183 -2.25 1.86 2.76
CA GLU A 183 -2.36 3.10 3.52
C GLU A 183 -2.63 4.28 2.58
N ILE A 184 -3.54 5.15 3.00
CA ILE A 184 -3.88 6.41 2.36
C ILE A 184 -4.51 7.31 3.44
N GLY A 185 -4.24 8.61 3.41
CA GLY A 185 -4.82 9.56 4.36
C GLY A 185 -3.78 10.42 5.08
N ALA A 186 -2.61 9.86 5.42
CA ALA A 186 -1.57 10.62 6.11
C ALA A 186 -1.15 11.88 5.31
N ASN A 187 -1.05 11.75 3.98
CA ASN A 187 -0.70 12.86 3.09
C ASN A 187 -1.76 13.98 3.07
N ASP A 188 -3.04 13.65 3.26
CA ASP A 188 -4.12 14.66 3.35
C ASP A 188 -3.90 15.59 4.55
N TYR A 189 -3.51 15.03 5.69
CA TYR A 189 -3.17 15.81 6.88
C TYR A 189 -1.86 16.57 6.68
N ALA A 190 -0.81 15.93 6.15
CA ALA A 190 0.47 16.57 5.91
C ALA A 190 0.34 17.81 5.00
N TYR A 191 -0.43 17.73 3.92
CA TYR A 191 -0.63 18.84 3.00
C TYR A 191 -1.53 19.95 3.55
N SER A 192 -2.30 19.68 4.60
CA SER A 192 -3.14 20.68 5.27
C SER A 192 -2.45 21.37 6.46
N LEU A 193 -1.23 20.96 6.82
CA LEU A 193 -0.45 21.60 7.88
C LEU A 193 -0.22 23.08 7.57
N GLY A 194 -0.54 23.94 8.53
CA GLY A 194 -0.43 25.40 8.39
C GLY A 194 -1.56 26.05 7.56
N SER A 195 -2.52 25.28 7.06
CA SER A 195 -3.70 25.82 6.38
C SER A 195 -4.77 26.27 7.38
N SER A 196 -5.72 27.11 6.91
CA SER A 196 -6.90 27.50 7.69
C SER A 196 -8.01 26.43 7.70
N ILE A 197 -7.82 25.32 6.98
CA ILE A 197 -8.82 24.26 6.88
C ILE A 197 -8.80 23.41 8.17
N PRO A 198 -9.95 23.23 8.83
CA PRO A 198 -10.01 22.40 10.02
C PRO A 198 -9.63 20.95 9.73
N GLY A 199 -8.83 20.34 10.61
CA GLY A 199 -8.46 18.92 10.49
C GLY A 199 -9.66 17.97 10.49
N THR A 200 -10.79 18.37 11.10
CA THR A 200 -12.06 17.64 11.05
C THR A 200 -12.67 17.63 9.65
N MET A 201 -12.50 18.69 8.86
CA MET A 201 -12.95 18.73 7.47
C MET A 201 -12.10 17.80 6.60
N ILE A 202 -10.77 17.79 6.81
CA ILE A 202 -9.85 16.84 6.16
C ILE A 202 -10.25 15.40 6.48
N GLN A 203 -10.49 15.10 7.76
CA GLN A 203 -10.96 13.79 8.21
C GLN A 203 -12.24 13.36 7.49
N GLN A 204 -13.26 14.21 7.47
CA GLN A 204 -14.56 13.88 6.85
C GLN A 204 -14.43 13.62 5.35
N LEU A 205 -13.65 14.45 4.65
CA LEU A 205 -13.42 14.28 3.22
C LEU A 205 -12.61 13.02 2.91
N ALA A 206 -11.57 12.72 3.70
CA ALA A 206 -10.76 11.52 3.57
C ALA A 206 -11.61 10.26 3.79
N VAL A 207 -12.37 10.20 4.89
CA VAL A 207 -13.27 9.07 5.20
C VAL A 207 -14.30 8.88 4.08
N LYS A 208 -14.92 9.97 3.59
CA LYS A 208 -15.87 9.89 2.47
C LYS A 208 -15.21 9.33 1.21
N SER A 209 -13.98 9.76 0.91
CA SER A 209 -13.25 9.30 -0.28
C SER A 209 -12.90 7.81 -0.18
N VAL A 210 -12.34 7.38 0.95
CA VAL A 210 -11.98 5.97 1.19
C VAL A 210 -13.22 5.07 1.20
N ALA A 211 -14.30 5.50 1.85
CA ALA A 211 -15.56 4.74 1.83
C ALA A 211 -16.10 4.56 0.41
N GLY A 212 -16.05 5.63 -0.41
CA GLY A 212 -16.42 5.56 -1.83
C GLY A 212 -15.52 4.62 -2.63
N PHE A 213 -14.20 4.64 -2.39
CA PHE A 213 -13.26 3.69 -2.99
C PHE A 213 -13.59 2.24 -2.65
N LEU A 214 -13.82 1.94 -1.37
CA LEU A 214 -14.16 0.58 -0.93
C LEU A 214 -15.47 0.10 -1.55
N GLN A 215 -16.46 1.00 -1.68
CA GLN A 215 -17.74 0.66 -2.27
C GLN A 215 -17.64 0.28 -3.76
N VAL A 216 -16.74 0.90 -4.52
CA VAL A 216 -16.56 0.59 -5.95
C VAL A 216 -15.58 -0.54 -6.24
N THR A 217 -14.85 -1.03 -5.23
CA THR A 217 -13.84 -2.08 -5.39
C THR A 217 -14.23 -3.41 -4.75
N ILE A 218 -15.21 -3.42 -3.84
CA ILE A 218 -15.69 -4.62 -3.14
C ILE A 218 -17.02 -5.15 -3.73
N LEU A 219 -17.79 -4.31 -4.42
CA LEU A 219 -19.10 -4.64 -5.03
C LEU A 219 -18.98 -4.86 -6.54
#